data_AF-A0A2E5JIL0-F1
#
_entry.id   AF-A0A2E5JIL0-F1
#
_cell.length_a   1.000
_cell.length_b   1.000
_cell.length_c   1.000
_cell.angle_alpha   90.00
_cell.angle_beta   90.00
_cell.angle_gamma   90.00
#
_symmetry.space_group_name_H-M   'P 1'
#
loop_
_entity.id
_entity.type
_entity.pdbx_description
1 polymer ?
#
loop_
_entity_poly.entity_id
_entity_poly.type
_entity_poly.pdbx_seq_one_letter_code
_entity_poly.pdbx_strand_id
1 'polypeptide(L)'
;MLLSIFRLLAPITILLLSSPLEAQNRNPNHRLLIAKENAVKQTSIGMDAAESYEARTNNAALLYGSDKKVFESVKVNRQLRLQFNIQLNSASFEYLSWIVMAGLVDFSVESLVVDGFKTDLPHFIERDFFVYAAAMEYYEETGFSAAGDIDYANHPQFSFARDQMLPLAKMLNLWRTNRPAFFEHLVLRRKKLDGGVLSIEAYLQRTDLSRKQREAALMLEQMFNQTY
;
A
#
# COMPACT_ATOMS: atom_id res chain seq x y z
N MET A 1 -29.88 -14.30 39.40
CA MET A 1 -30.20 -14.19 37.96
C MET A 1 -30.00 -12.77 37.44
N LEU A 2 -28.79 -12.21 37.52
CA LEU A 2 -28.49 -10.83 37.08
C LEU A 2 -27.15 -10.73 36.30
N LEU A 3 -26.61 -11.86 35.84
CA LEU A 3 -25.31 -11.94 35.17
C LEU A 3 -25.38 -12.39 33.70
N SER A 4 -26.59 -12.56 33.15
CA SER A 4 -26.79 -13.08 31.78
C SER A 4 -27.17 -12.02 30.73
N ILE A 5 -27.36 -10.76 31.11
CA ILE A 5 -27.77 -9.69 30.16
C ILE A 5 -26.56 -8.91 29.62
N PHE A 6 -25.44 -8.85 30.35
CA PHE A 6 -24.24 -8.10 29.91
C PHE A 6 -23.41 -8.78 28.82
N ARG A 7 -23.63 -10.08 28.53
CA ARG A 7 -22.89 -10.79 27.47
C ARG A 7 -23.55 -10.76 26.09
N LEU A 8 -24.79 -10.27 26.01
CA LEU A 8 -25.55 -10.18 24.74
C LEU A 8 -25.57 -8.77 24.14
N LEU A 9 -25.03 -7.76 24.84
CA LEU A 9 -24.99 -6.38 24.36
C LEU A 9 -23.61 -5.94 23.81
N ALA A 10 -22.57 -6.74 24.01
CA ALA A 10 -21.23 -6.45 23.50
C ALA A 10 -21.06 -6.53 21.95
N PRO A 11 -21.84 -7.32 21.19
CA PRO A 11 -21.73 -7.29 19.73
C PRO A 11 -22.61 -6.22 19.06
N ILE A 12 -23.47 -5.51 19.81
CA ILE A 12 -24.39 -4.50 19.23
C ILE A 12 -23.78 -3.10 19.28
N THR A 13 -22.86 -2.82 20.20
CA THR A 13 -22.14 -1.53 20.27
C THR A 13 -21.14 -1.33 19.14
N ILE A 14 -20.68 -2.40 18.46
CA ILE A 14 -19.78 -2.28 17.30
C ILE A 14 -20.56 -1.92 16.02
N LEU A 15 -21.84 -2.30 15.91
CA LEU A 15 -22.66 -2.01 14.72
C LEU A 15 -23.24 -0.59 14.70
N LEU A 16 -23.37 0.08 15.86
CA LEU A 16 -24.00 1.41 15.98
C LEU A 16 -23.02 2.60 15.93
N LEU A 17 -21.71 2.36 15.73
CA LEU A 17 -20.75 3.43 15.42
C LEU A 17 -20.64 3.70 13.91
N SER A 18 -21.46 3.05 13.10
CA SER A 18 -21.51 3.29 11.65
C SER A 18 -22.41 4.48 11.28
N SER A 19 -21.80 5.68 11.34
CA SER A 19 -22.13 6.97 10.68
C SER A 19 -23.18 7.92 11.32
N PRO A 20 -23.08 9.29 11.24
CA PRO A 20 -22.11 10.15 10.55
C PRO A 20 -21.71 11.41 11.39
N LEU A 21 -20.73 11.32 12.28
CA LEU A 21 -19.97 12.51 12.72
C LEU A 21 -18.62 12.61 11.99
N GLU A 22 -18.06 11.46 11.62
CA GLU A 22 -16.83 11.36 10.80
C GLU A 22 -17.07 11.71 9.32
N ALA A 23 -18.32 11.57 8.83
CA ALA A 23 -18.70 11.95 7.46
C ALA A 23 -18.78 13.48 7.22
N GLN A 24 -18.59 14.29 8.27
CA GLN A 24 -18.53 15.76 8.17
C GLN A 24 -17.11 16.34 8.24
N ASN A 25 -16.07 15.51 8.36
CA ASN A 25 -14.71 16.03 8.27
C ASN A 25 -14.40 16.43 6.82
N ARG A 26 -14.42 17.74 6.53
CA ARG A 26 -14.10 18.30 5.21
C ARG A 26 -12.65 18.03 4.78
N ASN A 27 -11.79 17.57 5.68
CA ASN A 27 -10.41 17.23 5.34
C ASN A 27 -10.37 15.81 4.74
N PRO A 28 -10.18 15.66 3.42
CA PRO A 28 -10.13 14.35 2.79
C PRO A 28 -8.99 13.49 3.38
N ASN A 29 -7.90 14.10 3.83
CA ASN A 29 -6.76 13.40 4.44
C ASN A 29 -7.13 12.67 5.76
N HIS A 30 -8.23 13.05 6.40
CA HIS A 30 -8.68 12.34 7.61
C HIS A 30 -9.02 10.88 7.33
N ARG A 31 -9.54 10.55 6.14
CA ARG A 31 -9.81 9.15 5.77
C ARG A 31 -8.54 8.31 5.68
N LEU A 32 -7.43 8.89 5.20
CA LEU A 32 -6.12 8.23 5.17
C LEU A 32 -5.60 7.97 6.59
N LEU A 33 -5.79 8.94 7.49
CA LEU A 33 -5.42 8.79 8.90
C LEU A 33 -6.22 7.65 9.55
N ILE A 34 -7.55 7.63 9.39
CA ILE A 34 -8.39 6.56 9.94
C ILE A 34 -7.98 5.20 9.35
N ALA A 35 -7.73 5.12 8.03
CA ALA A 35 -7.28 3.88 7.40
C ALA A 35 -5.97 3.37 8.00
N LYS A 36 -5.01 4.27 8.25
CA LYS A 36 -3.75 3.92 8.90
C LYS A 36 -3.95 3.48 10.36
N GLU A 37 -4.56 4.32 11.19
CA GLU A 37 -4.64 4.10 12.64
C GLU A 37 -5.62 2.99 13.04
N ASN A 38 -6.76 2.88 12.34
CA ASN A 38 -7.85 2.01 12.75
C ASN A 38 -7.92 0.70 11.95
N ALA A 39 -7.19 0.57 10.83
CA ALA A 39 -7.16 -0.66 10.05
C ALA A 39 -5.74 -1.20 9.83
N VAL A 40 -4.79 -0.37 9.37
CA VAL A 40 -3.43 -0.87 9.08
C VAL A 40 -2.71 -1.28 10.38
N LYS A 41 -2.70 -0.44 11.41
CA LYS A 41 -2.05 -0.73 12.70
C LYS A 41 -2.68 -1.87 13.52
N GLN A 42 -3.80 -2.43 13.08
CA GLN A 42 -4.44 -3.58 13.76
C GLN A 42 -3.76 -4.93 13.46
N THR A 43 -2.81 -4.93 12.52
CA THR A 43 -2.01 -6.09 12.11
C THR A 43 -0.56 -5.88 12.51
N SER A 44 0.21 -6.95 12.73
CA SER A 44 1.64 -6.83 13.04
C SER A 44 2.40 -6.15 11.91
N ILE A 45 2.19 -6.63 10.67
CA ILE A 45 2.90 -6.13 9.49
C ILE A 45 2.52 -4.67 9.22
N GLY A 46 1.26 -4.31 9.40
CA GLY A 46 0.79 -2.94 9.22
C GLY A 46 1.27 -1.98 10.31
N MET A 47 1.39 -2.44 11.56
CA MET A 47 1.98 -1.65 12.64
C MET A 47 3.44 -1.33 12.34
N ASP A 48 4.25 -2.32 11.96
CA ASP A 48 5.67 -2.14 11.61
C ASP A 48 5.85 -1.13 10.46
N ALA A 49 5.03 -1.24 9.41
CA ALA A 49 5.07 -0.33 8.27
C ALA A 49 4.69 1.11 8.66
N ALA A 50 3.68 1.27 9.51
CA ALA A 50 3.23 2.58 9.99
C ALA A 50 4.26 3.24 10.91
N GLU A 51 4.86 2.49 11.84
CA GLU A 51 5.88 2.99 12.75
C GLU A 51 7.17 3.39 12.01
N SER A 52 7.58 2.62 11.00
CA SER A 52 8.71 2.98 10.11
C SER A 52 8.48 4.34 9.44
N TYR A 53 7.28 4.57 8.92
CA TYR A 53 6.90 5.85 8.31
C TYR A 53 6.89 7.00 9.33
N GLU A 54 6.32 6.78 10.52
CA GLU A 54 6.22 7.78 11.58
C GLU A 54 7.60 8.20 12.11
N ALA A 55 8.48 7.24 12.33
CA ALA A 55 9.85 7.47 12.78
C ALA A 55 10.67 8.29 11.77
N ARG A 56 10.49 8.03 10.47
CA ARG A 56 11.24 8.71 9.39
C ARG A 56 10.72 10.09 9.06
N THR A 57 9.42 10.31 9.24
CA THR A 57 8.76 11.57 8.84
C THR A 57 8.45 12.50 10.00
N ASN A 58 8.78 12.08 11.24
CA ASN A 58 8.35 12.76 12.46
C ASN A 58 6.82 12.94 12.50
N ASN A 59 6.10 11.83 12.26
CA ASN A 59 4.63 11.79 12.21
C ASN A 59 4.01 12.72 11.16
N ALA A 60 4.63 12.88 9.99
CA ALA A 60 4.01 13.69 8.93
C ALA A 60 2.70 13.05 8.46
N ALA A 61 1.67 13.87 8.23
CA ALA A 61 0.39 13.36 7.74
C ALA A 61 0.51 12.71 6.35
N LEU A 62 -0.25 11.63 6.14
CA LEU A 62 -0.54 11.11 4.81
C LEU A 62 -1.46 12.08 4.08
N LEU A 63 -1.18 12.37 2.81
CA LEU A 63 -1.89 13.38 2.05
C LEU A 63 -2.45 12.80 0.75
N TYR A 64 -3.58 13.34 0.29
CA TYR A 64 -3.99 13.19 -1.09
C TYR A 64 -3.28 14.21 -1.99
N GLY A 65 -2.87 13.75 -3.16
CA GLY A 65 -2.30 14.53 -4.25
C GLY A 65 -3.10 14.38 -5.55
N SER A 66 -2.77 15.20 -6.55
CA SER A 66 -3.41 15.21 -7.87
C SER A 66 -2.71 14.31 -8.89
N ASP A 67 -1.81 13.44 -8.44
CA ASP A 67 -0.92 12.68 -9.31
C ASP A 67 -1.64 11.62 -10.15
N LYS A 68 -0.93 11.03 -11.12
CA LYS A 68 -1.47 9.92 -11.93
C LYS A 68 -1.29 8.55 -11.28
N LYS A 69 -0.35 8.45 -10.34
CA LYS A 69 -0.04 7.20 -9.63
C LYS A 69 -1.02 6.97 -8.49
N VAL A 70 -1.14 5.72 -8.06
CA VAL A 70 -1.99 5.32 -6.92
C VAL A 70 -1.47 5.93 -5.62
N PHE A 71 -0.16 5.84 -5.42
CA PHE A 71 0.59 6.49 -4.38
C PHE A 71 1.99 6.82 -4.89
N GLU A 72 2.66 7.77 -4.25
CA GLU A 72 4.07 8.05 -4.49
C GLU A 72 4.74 8.72 -3.30
N SER A 73 6.05 8.48 -3.20
CA SER A 73 6.91 9.15 -2.25
C SER A 73 7.50 10.42 -2.87
N VAL A 74 7.17 11.58 -2.32
CA VAL A 74 7.58 12.90 -2.81
C VAL A 74 8.52 13.59 -1.85
N LYS A 75 9.55 14.27 -2.38
CA LYS A 75 10.48 15.08 -1.57
C LYS A 75 9.89 16.48 -1.38
N VAL A 76 9.45 16.81 -0.17
CA VAL A 76 8.96 18.14 0.23
C VAL A 76 9.89 18.72 1.28
N ASN A 77 10.49 19.89 1.02
CA ASN A 77 11.43 20.54 1.95
C ASN A 77 12.55 19.61 2.45
N ARG A 78 13.12 18.79 1.54
CA ARG A 78 14.15 17.77 1.82
C ARG A 78 13.69 16.59 2.67
N GLN A 79 12.39 16.45 2.95
CA GLN A 79 11.80 15.29 3.62
C GLN A 79 10.97 14.49 2.63
N LEU A 80 11.12 13.18 2.65
CA LEU A 80 10.22 12.28 1.91
C LEU A 80 8.85 12.27 2.59
N ARG A 81 7.77 12.30 1.81
CA ARG A 81 6.39 12.18 2.27
C ARG A 81 5.61 11.26 1.34
N LEU A 82 4.63 10.56 1.88
CA LEU A 82 3.76 9.68 1.11
C LEU A 82 2.49 10.43 0.69
N GLN A 83 2.20 10.42 -0.61
CA GLN A 83 0.98 10.96 -1.18
C GLN A 83 0.17 9.86 -1.88
N PHE A 84 -1.15 9.99 -1.83
CA PHE A 84 -2.12 9.08 -2.45
C PHE A 84 -2.93 9.81 -3.51
N ASN A 85 -3.41 9.09 -4.52
CA ASN A 85 -4.29 9.67 -5.52
C ASN A 85 -5.60 10.16 -4.88
N ILE A 86 -6.02 11.39 -5.15
CA ILE A 86 -7.30 11.93 -4.66
C ILE A 86 -8.51 11.09 -5.09
N GLN A 87 -8.45 10.38 -6.22
CA GLN A 87 -9.53 9.49 -6.64
C GLN A 87 -9.73 8.29 -5.71
N LEU A 88 -8.78 7.99 -4.81
CA LEU A 88 -8.99 6.98 -3.77
C LEU A 88 -9.90 7.46 -2.64
N ASN A 89 -10.21 8.76 -2.58
CA ASN A 89 -11.15 9.32 -1.61
C ASN A 89 -12.60 8.86 -1.84
N SER A 90 -12.91 8.14 -2.91
CA SER A 90 -14.21 7.47 -3.13
C SER A 90 -14.15 5.95 -2.94
N ALA A 91 -12.99 5.38 -2.61
CA ALA A 91 -12.87 3.95 -2.35
C ALA A 91 -13.60 3.54 -1.06
N SER A 92 -13.92 2.26 -0.95
CA SER A 92 -14.30 1.64 0.34
C SER A 92 -13.17 1.78 1.35
N PHE A 93 -13.49 1.67 2.64
CA PHE A 93 -12.48 1.85 3.68
C PHE A 93 -11.44 0.71 3.67
N GLU A 94 -11.90 -0.51 3.41
CA GLU A 94 -11.11 -1.73 3.32
C GLU A 94 -10.16 -1.70 2.10
N TYR A 95 -10.63 -1.20 0.96
CA TYR A 95 -9.75 -1.00 -0.20
C TYR A 95 -8.74 0.10 0.07
N LEU A 96 -9.16 1.20 0.72
CA LEU A 96 -8.26 2.28 1.07
C LEU A 96 -7.17 1.80 2.05
N SER A 97 -7.50 1.00 3.07
CA SER A 97 -6.51 0.49 4.02
C SER A 97 -5.49 -0.43 3.34
N TRP A 98 -5.93 -1.28 2.41
CA TRP A 98 -5.04 -2.09 1.57
C TRP A 98 -4.05 -1.24 0.76
N ILE A 99 -4.54 -0.17 0.11
CA ILE A 99 -3.69 0.74 -0.65
C ILE A 99 -2.77 1.55 0.27
N VAL A 100 -3.23 1.96 1.45
CA VAL A 100 -2.40 2.66 2.45
C VAL A 100 -1.25 1.76 2.90
N MET A 101 -1.53 0.48 3.17
CA MET A 101 -0.49 -0.50 3.50
C MET A 101 0.57 -0.59 2.39
N ALA A 102 0.14 -0.76 1.12
CA ALA A 102 1.06 -0.81 -0.02
C ALA A 102 1.92 0.48 -0.10
N GLY A 103 1.32 1.65 0.11
CA GLY A 103 2.05 2.92 0.10
C GLY A 103 3.10 3.04 1.22
N LEU A 104 2.79 2.56 2.44
CA LEU A 104 3.71 2.60 3.58
C LEU A 104 4.94 1.70 3.36
N VAL A 105 4.72 0.52 2.77
CA VAL A 105 5.81 -0.39 2.41
C VAL A 105 6.67 0.23 1.29
N ASP A 106 6.03 0.78 0.26
CA ASP A 106 6.73 1.47 -0.83
C ASP A 106 7.59 2.65 -0.34
N PHE A 107 7.03 3.45 0.57
CA PHE A 107 7.76 4.53 1.22
C PHE A 107 8.98 4.01 1.99
N SER A 108 8.83 2.90 2.72
CA SER A 108 9.94 2.32 3.47
C SER A 108 11.08 1.91 2.54
N VAL A 109 10.77 1.28 1.39
CA VAL A 109 11.74 0.96 0.34
C VAL A 109 12.43 2.22 -0.20
N GLU A 110 11.64 3.23 -0.59
CA GLU A 110 12.17 4.48 -1.14
C GLU A 110 13.08 5.20 -0.14
N SER A 111 12.69 5.24 1.13
CA SER A 111 13.46 5.89 2.19
C SER A 111 14.81 5.22 2.41
N LEU A 112 14.92 3.89 2.25
CA LEU A 112 16.21 3.20 2.35
C LEU A 112 17.15 3.65 1.23
N VAL A 113 16.64 3.79 0.00
CA VAL A 113 17.42 4.23 -1.16
C VAL A 113 17.83 5.70 -1.03
N VAL A 114 16.85 6.57 -0.79
CA VAL A 114 17.05 8.02 -0.72
C VAL A 114 17.82 8.43 0.52
N ASP A 115 17.45 7.92 1.70
CA ASP A 115 18.05 8.36 2.96
C ASP A 115 19.25 7.53 3.38
N GLY A 116 19.24 6.22 3.11
CA GLY A 116 20.37 5.33 3.43
C GLY A 116 21.52 5.49 2.46
N PHE A 117 21.26 5.35 1.16
CA PHE A 117 22.31 5.34 0.13
C PHE A 117 22.55 6.71 -0.51
N LYS A 118 21.65 7.68 -0.31
CA LYS A 118 21.73 9.02 -0.91
C LYS A 118 21.87 8.94 -2.43
N THR A 119 21.03 8.10 -3.04
CA THR A 119 20.98 7.87 -4.49
C THR A 119 19.52 7.73 -4.93
N ASP A 120 19.30 7.63 -6.24
CA ASP A 120 18.00 7.33 -6.82
C ASP A 120 18.16 6.07 -7.68
N LEU A 121 17.16 5.18 -7.61
CA LEU A 121 17.09 3.96 -8.41
C LEU A 121 15.82 3.99 -9.27
N PRO A 122 15.84 3.37 -10.46
CA PRO A 122 14.61 3.18 -11.21
C PRO A 122 13.65 2.25 -10.46
N HIS A 123 12.37 2.29 -10.82
CA HIS A 123 11.39 1.37 -10.24
C HIS A 123 11.60 -0.05 -10.80
N PHE A 124 11.83 -1.01 -9.92
CA PHE A 124 12.02 -2.42 -10.26
C PHE A 124 10.73 -3.24 -10.13
N ILE A 125 10.58 -4.29 -10.94
CA ILE A 125 9.41 -5.17 -10.83
C ILE A 125 9.36 -5.92 -9.49
N GLU A 126 10.51 -6.24 -8.93
CA GLU A 126 10.66 -6.90 -7.64
C GLU A 126 10.13 -6.01 -6.51
N ARG A 127 10.24 -4.68 -6.64
CA ARG A 127 9.62 -3.73 -5.70
C ARG A 127 8.10 -3.81 -5.76
N ASP A 128 7.50 -3.95 -6.95
CA ASP A 128 6.04 -4.15 -7.05
C ASP A 128 5.61 -5.45 -6.38
N PHE A 129 6.34 -6.54 -6.65
CA PHE A 129 6.05 -7.82 -6.02
C PHE A 129 6.12 -7.72 -4.50
N PHE A 130 7.22 -7.18 -3.96
CA PHE A 130 7.42 -7.00 -2.52
C PHE A 130 6.31 -6.15 -1.88
N VAL A 131 6.03 -4.97 -2.46
CA VAL A 131 5.03 -4.03 -1.93
C VAL A 131 3.63 -4.65 -1.93
N TYR A 132 3.22 -5.24 -3.06
CA TYR A 132 1.86 -5.80 -3.15
C TYR A 132 1.73 -7.15 -2.43
N ALA A 133 2.80 -7.93 -2.29
CA ALA A 133 2.81 -9.14 -1.45
C ALA A 133 2.58 -8.77 0.02
N ALA A 134 3.35 -7.83 0.58
CA ALA A 134 3.16 -7.36 1.96
C ALA A 134 1.74 -6.81 2.18
N ALA A 135 1.18 -6.12 1.19
CA ALA A 135 -0.20 -5.64 1.26
C ALA A 135 -1.24 -6.78 1.17
N MET A 136 -0.95 -7.88 0.47
CA MET A 136 -1.80 -9.08 0.50
C MET A 136 -1.71 -9.80 1.85
N GLU A 137 -0.51 -9.96 2.42
CA GLU A 137 -0.32 -10.55 3.75
C GLU A 137 -1.08 -9.78 4.83
N TYR A 138 -0.96 -8.44 4.82
CA TYR A 138 -1.79 -7.55 5.63
C TYR A 138 -3.29 -7.88 5.47
N TYR A 139 -3.77 -7.97 4.24
CA TYR A 139 -5.18 -8.23 3.97
C TYR A 139 -5.61 -9.61 4.47
N GLU A 140 -4.75 -10.61 4.37
CA GLU A 140 -5.00 -11.95 4.91
C GLU A 140 -5.08 -11.97 6.44
N GLU A 141 -4.20 -11.22 7.15
CA GLU A 141 -4.25 -11.09 8.61
C GLU A 141 -5.56 -10.45 9.10
N THR A 142 -6.09 -9.47 8.36
CA THR A 142 -7.37 -8.82 8.72
C THR A 142 -8.59 -9.72 8.57
N GLY A 143 -8.49 -10.82 7.79
CA GLY A 143 -9.59 -11.75 7.56
C GLY A 143 -10.75 -11.21 6.70
N PHE A 144 -10.57 -10.08 6.02
CA PHE A 144 -11.61 -9.54 5.13
C PHE A 144 -11.82 -10.41 3.89
N SER A 145 -13.07 -10.49 3.43
CA SER A 145 -13.40 -11.09 2.14
C SER A 145 -13.49 -9.98 1.11
N ALA A 146 -12.73 -10.07 0.03
CA ALA A 146 -12.79 -9.12 -1.08
C ALA A 146 -14.07 -9.34 -1.89
N ALA A 147 -15.20 -8.82 -1.39
CA ALA A 147 -16.49 -8.81 -2.07
C ALA A 147 -16.65 -7.59 -2.99
N GLY A 148 -17.66 -7.62 -3.86
CA GLY A 148 -17.79 -6.66 -4.97
C GLY A 148 -17.98 -5.19 -4.56
N ASP A 149 -18.57 -4.94 -3.40
CA ASP A 149 -18.71 -3.61 -2.78
C ASP A 149 -17.38 -3.08 -2.19
N ILE A 150 -16.52 -3.99 -1.76
CA ILE A 150 -15.19 -3.67 -1.24
C ILE A 150 -14.20 -3.42 -2.38
N ASP A 151 -14.32 -4.11 -3.52
CA ASP A 151 -13.40 -3.96 -4.65
C ASP A 151 -13.67 -2.67 -5.44
N TYR A 152 -12.92 -1.61 -5.13
CA TYR A 152 -13.04 -0.31 -5.76
C TYR A 152 -12.88 -0.34 -7.29
N ALA A 153 -12.20 -1.36 -7.85
CA ALA A 153 -12.10 -1.52 -9.31
C ALA A 153 -13.46 -1.79 -10.00
N ASN A 154 -14.47 -2.22 -9.24
CA ASN A 154 -15.83 -2.46 -9.72
C ASN A 154 -16.77 -1.26 -9.53
N HIS A 155 -16.27 -0.13 -9.03
CA HIS A 155 -17.13 1.04 -8.81
C HIS A 155 -17.74 1.55 -10.13
N PRO A 156 -19.07 1.79 -10.20
CA PRO A 156 -19.74 2.12 -11.45
C PRO A 156 -19.33 3.46 -12.06
N GLN A 157 -18.97 4.43 -11.21
CA GLN A 157 -18.63 5.80 -11.64
C GLN A 157 -17.13 6.14 -11.55
N PHE A 158 -16.30 5.29 -10.93
CA PHE A 158 -14.89 5.60 -10.69
C PHE A 158 -14.02 4.48 -11.25
N SER A 159 -13.27 4.78 -12.32
CA SER A 159 -12.47 3.79 -13.03
C SER A 159 -11.04 3.69 -12.55
N PHE A 160 -10.60 4.55 -11.63
CA PHE A 160 -9.20 4.70 -11.27
C PHE A 160 -8.50 3.37 -10.94
N ALA A 161 -9.03 2.60 -9.98
CA ALA A 161 -8.45 1.31 -9.60
C ALA A 161 -8.40 0.30 -10.76
N ARG A 162 -9.43 0.27 -11.60
CA ARG A 162 -9.48 -0.57 -12.81
C ARG A 162 -8.42 -0.15 -13.82
N ASP A 163 -8.25 1.15 -14.03
CA ASP A 163 -7.26 1.70 -14.97
C ASP A 163 -5.85 1.39 -14.49
N GLN A 164 -5.64 1.42 -13.17
CA GLN A 164 -4.43 1.05 -12.47
C GLN A 164 -4.22 -0.47 -12.35
N MET A 165 -5.13 -1.31 -12.87
CA MET A 165 -5.09 -2.78 -12.78
C MET A 165 -4.94 -3.31 -11.35
N LEU A 166 -5.67 -2.71 -10.40
CA LEU A 166 -5.70 -3.14 -9.00
C LEU A 166 -7.09 -3.66 -8.54
N PRO A 167 -7.73 -4.61 -9.25
CA PRO A 167 -8.90 -5.30 -8.70
C PRO A 167 -8.49 -6.16 -7.49
N LEU A 168 -8.90 -5.76 -6.29
CA LEU A 168 -8.50 -6.38 -5.03
C LEU A 168 -8.88 -7.87 -4.99
N ALA A 169 -10.09 -8.21 -5.43
CA ALA A 169 -10.56 -9.60 -5.41
C ALA A 169 -9.71 -10.50 -6.32
N LYS A 170 -9.33 -10.01 -7.50
CA LYS A 170 -8.44 -10.72 -8.42
C LYS A 170 -7.03 -10.83 -7.85
N MET A 171 -6.47 -9.74 -7.31
CA MET A 171 -5.13 -9.73 -6.70
C MET A 171 -5.04 -10.76 -5.58
N LEU A 172 -6.02 -10.78 -4.68
CA LEU A 172 -6.09 -11.73 -3.56
C LEU A 172 -6.22 -13.18 -4.04
N ASN A 173 -7.08 -13.43 -5.03
CA ASN A 173 -7.23 -14.77 -5.59
C ASN A 173 -5.93 -15.26 -6.22
N LEU A 174 -5.25 -14.42 -7.01
CA LEU A 174 -3.95 -14.76 -7.60
C LEU A 174 -2.89 -15.03 -6.52
N TRP A 175 -2.81 -14.17 -5.50
CA TRP A 175 -1.89 -14.36 -4.37
C TRP A 175 -2.07 -15.72 -3.68
N ARG A 176 -3.32 -16.11 -3.40
CA ARG A 176 -3.66 -17.37 -2.69
C ARG A 176 -3.48 -18.62 -3.54
N THR A 177 -3.77 -18.53 -4.84
CA THR A 177 -3.91 -19.72 -5.70
C THR A 177 -2.76 -19.92 -6.67
N ASN A 178 -2.10 -18.85 -7.10
CA ASN A 178 -1.07 -18.89 -8.13
C ASN A 178 -0.12 -17.67 -8.04
N ARG A 179 0.87 -17.75 -7.14
CA ARG A 179 1.90 -16.71 -6.95
C ARG A 179 2.63 -16.33 -8.25
N PRO A 180 3.02 -17.27 -9.14
CA PRO A 180 3.56 -16.92 -10.45
C PRO A 180 2.62 -16.01 -11.27
N ALA A 181 1.32 -16.34 -11.33
CA ALA A 181 0.34 -15.52 -12.05
C ALA A 181 0.08 -14.16 -11.38
N PHE A 182 0.23 -14.07 -10.05
CA PHE A 182 0.22 -12.79 -9.34
C PHE A 182 1.38 -11.89 -9.80
N PHE A 183 2.61 -12.44 -9.86
CA PHE A 183 3.77 -11.72 -10.38
C PHE A 183 3.59 -11.30 -11.84
N GLU A 184 3.09 -12.20 -12.70
CA GLU A 184 2.78 -11.87 -14.10
C GLU A 184 1.76 -10.73 -14.23
N HIS A 185 0.73 -10.70 -13.37
CA HIS A 185 -0.23 -9.60 -13.34
C HIS A 185 0.45 -8.26 -12.98
N LEU A 186 1.38 -8.25 -12.04
CA LEU A 186 2.18 -7.06 -11.71
C LEU A 186 3.08 -6.62 -12.86
N VAL A 187 3.70 -7.56 -13.58
CA VAL A 187 4.48 -7.29 -14.80
C VAL A 187 3.61 -6.63 -15.86
N LEU A 188 2.42 -7.17 -16.12
CA LEU A 188 1.48 -6.60 -17.09
C LEU A 188 1.02 -5.20 -16.68
N ARG A 189 0.71 -5.01 -15.39
CA ARG A 189 0.36 -3.70 -14.82
C ARG A 189 1.48 -2.69 -15.06
N ARG A 190 2.73 -3.03 -14.73
CA ARG A 190 3.88 -2.14 -14.92
C ARG A 190 4.10 -1.79 -16.39
N LYS A 191 4.03 -2.76 -17.30
CA LYS A 191 4.08 -2.52 -18.76
C LYS A 191 3.00 -1.54 -19.23
N LYS A 192 1.77 -1.69 -18.73
CA LYS A 192 0.66 -0.80 -19.09
C LYS A 192 0.86 0.63 -18.59
N LEU A 193 1.34 0.80 -17.36
CA LEU A 193 1.43 2.12 -16.72
C LEU A 193 2.69 2.90 -17.12
N ASP A 194 3.82 2.22 -17.25
CA ASP A 194 5.13 2.87 -17.45
C ASP A 194 5.78 2.55 -18.80
N GLY A 195 5.17 1.68 -19.62
CA GLY A 195 5.66 1.32 -20.95
C GLY A 195 6.81 0.31 -20.98
N GLY A 196 7.33 -0.10 -19.83
CA GLY A 196 8.46 -1.04 -19.74
C GLY A 196 8.59 -1.70 -18.37
N VAL A 197 9.43 -2.71 -18.29
CA VAL A 197 9.74 -3.45 -17.05
C VAL A 197 11.24 -3.59 -16.93
N LEU A 198 11.76 -3.35 -15.73
CA LEU A 198 13.17 -3.50 -15.40
C LEU A 198 13.28 -4.38 -14.14
N SER A 199 14.07 -5.45 -14.22
CA SER A 199 14.47 -6.25 -13.07
C SER A 199 15.74 -5.68 -12.42
N ILE A 200 15.95 -5.98 -11.15
CA ILE A 200 17.18 -5.61 -10.44
C ILE A 200 18.39 -6.29 -11.09
N GLU A 201 18.25 -7.58 -11.44
CA GLU A 201 19.30 -8.34 -12.12
C GLU A 201 19.74 -7.64 -13.42
N ALA A 202 18.79 -7.27 -14.29
CA ALA A 202 19.09 -6.58 -15.54
C ALA A 202 19.70 -5.20 -15.30
N TYR A 203 19.30 -4.51 -14.22
CA TYR A 203 19.91 -3.24 -13.84
C TYR A 203 21.38 -3.41 -13.41
N LEU A 204 21.68 -4.43 -12.61
CA LEU A 204 23.03 -4.71 -12.10
C LEU A 204 24.04 -5.11 -13.19
N GLN A 205 23.57 -5.60 -14.33
CA GLN A 205 24.38 -5.91 -15.52
C GLN A 205 24.89 -4.65 -16.25
N ARG A 206 24.36 -3.46 -15.94
CA ARG A 206 24.82 -2.21 -16.53
C ARG A 206 26.24 -1.84 -16.07
N THR A 207 27.03 -1.29 -16.99
CA THR A 207 28.44 -0.93 -16.76
C THR A 207 28.61 0.47 -16.15
N ASP A 208 27.60 1.33 -16.26
CA ASP A 208 27.63 2.76 -15.91
C ASP A 208 27.02 3.08 -14.53
N LEU A 209 26.91 2.08 -13.64
CA LEU A 209 26.37 2.29 -12.30
C LEU A 209 27.39 2.93 -11.36
N SER A 210 26.98 3.97 -10.64
CA SER A 210 27.77 4.44 -9.50
C SER A 210 27.82 3.38 -8.39
N ARG A 211 28.87 3.44 -7.56
CA ARG A 211 29.02 2.53 -6.41
C ARG A 211 27.79 2.52 -5.50
N LYS A 212 27.25 3.71 -5.19
CA LYS A 212 26.05 3.86 -4.35
C LYS A 212 24.82 3.21 -4.97
N GLN A 213 24.62 3.36 -6.29
CA GLN A 213 23.51 2.71 -6.99
C GLN A 213 23.64 1.19 -6.97
N ARG A 214 24.86 0.66 -7.19
CA ARG A 214 25.10 -0.78 -7.14
C ARG A 214 24.87 -1.36 -5.75
N GLU A 215 25.41 -0.71 -4.72
CA GLU A 215 25.21 -1.13 -3.31
C GLU A 215 23.72 -1.08 -2.92
N ALA A 216 23.01 -0.02 -3.28
CA ALA A 216 21.58 0.10 -3.02
C ALA A 216 20.76 -0.97 -3.75
N ALA A 217 21.05 -1.25 -5.01
CA ALA A 217 20.35 -2.28 -5.79
C ALA A 217 20.60 -3.70 -5.26
N LEU A 218 21.85 -4.02 -4.85
CA LEU A 218 22.17 -5.30 -4.21
C LEU A 218 21.47 -5.48 -2.86
N MET A 219 21.35 -4.41 -2.07
CA MET A 219 20.57 -4.45 -0.83
C MET A 219 19.10 -4.74 -1.11
N LEU A 220 18.50 -4.09 -2.11
CA LEU A 220 17.12 -4.36 -2.51
C LEU A 220 16.93 -5.79 -3.04
N GLU A 221 17.87 -6.30 -3.83
CA GLU A 221 17.87 -7.69 -4.29
C GLU A 221 17.83 -8.67 -3.12
N GLN A 222 18.69 -8.45 -2.11
CA GLN A 222 18.71 -9.28 -0.90
C GLN A 222 17.41 -9.17 -0.11
N MET A 223 16.87 -7.96 0.06
CA MET A 223 15.64 -7.72 0.81
C MET A 223 14.44 -8.41 0.14
N PHE A 224 14.34 -8.33 -1.18
CA PHE A 224 13.23 -8.93 -1.92
C PHE A 224 13.38 -10.44 -2.07
N ASN A 225 14.62 -10.97 -2.14
CA ASN A 225 14.87 -12.40 -2.23
C ASN A 225 14.52 -13.17 -0.93
N GLN A 226 14.47 -12.50 0.22
CA GLN A 226 14.01 -13.10 1.47
C GLN A 226 12.49 -13.34 1.53
N THR A 227 11.74 -12.81 0.57
CA THR A 227 10.27 -12.93 0.49
C THR A 227 9.81 -14.08 -0.41
N TYR A 228 10.73 -14.76 -1.12
CA TYR A 228 10.44 -15.92 -1.99
C TYR A 228 10.65 -17.26 -1.28
#